data_AF-A0A2H1EEV6-F1
#
_entry.id   AF-A0A2H1EEV6-F1
#
_cell.length_a   1.000
_cell.length_b   1.000
_cell.length_c   1.000
_cell.angle_alpha   90.00
_cell.angle_beta   90.00
_cell.angle_gamma   90.00
#
_symmetry.space_group_name_H-M   'P 1'
#
loop_
_entity.id
_entity.type
_entity.pdbx_description
1 polymer ?
#
loop_
_entity_poly.entity_id
_entity_poly.type
_entity_poly.pdbx_seq_one_letter_code
_entity_poly.pdbx_strand_id
1 'polypeptide(L)'
;MHNGIDLDVYFEIILYPVAGLFIIEMICRMVKIANWVKLLTQAVMCVGFGIAYLTMHVAHWLTAGVLLALAIALFYQARRSKLDPQKALY
;
A
#
# COMPACT_ATOMS: atom_id res chain seq x y z
N MET A 1 23.32 -12.96 22.98
CA MET A 1 22.57 -13.59 21.87
C MET A 1 21.26 -12.83 21.72
N HIS A 2 21.21 -11.82 20.86
CA HIS A 2 19.99 -11.02 20.63
C HIS A 2 20.01 -10.44 19.21
N ASN A 3 20.00 -11.32 18.21
CA ASN A 3 20.19 -10.91 16.80
C ASN A 3 19.25 -11.61 15.81
N GLY A 4 18.32 -12.44 16.27
CA GLY A 4 17.39 -13.16 15.39
C GLY A 4 15.95 -12.65 15.47
N ILE A 5 15.48 -12.29 16.67
CA ILE A 5 14.06 -12.04 16.92
C ILE A 5 13.67 -10.61 16.49
N ASP A 6 14.56 -9.63 16.65
CA ASP A 6 14.29 -8.25 16.22
C ASP A 6 14.20 -8.15 14.70
N LEU A 7 15.12 -8.81 13.98
CA LEU A 7 15.18 -8.73 12.52
C LEU A 7 13.92 -9.32 11.87
N ASP A 8 13.41 -10.41 12.43
CA ASP A 8 12.18 -11.07 11.95
C ASP A 8 10.96 -10.17 12.15
N VAL A 9 10.82 -9.54 13.32
CA VAL A 9 9.74 -8.59 13.62
C VAL A 9 9.84 -7.33 12.75
N TYR A 10 11.04 -6.77 12.55
CA TYR A 10 11.24 -5.62 11.64
C TYR A 10 10.92 -5.97 10.19
N PHE A 11 11.33 -7.17 9.74
CA PHE A 11 11.06 -7.65 8.40
C PHE A 11 9.57 -7.86 8.18
N GLU A 12 8.89 -8.51 9.12
CA GLU A 12 7.46 -8.79 9.07
C GLU A 12 6.63 -7.48 9.06
N ILE A 13 7.01 -6.49 9.86
CA ILE A 13 6.43 -5.14 9.87
C ILE A 13 6.54 -4.47 8.49
N ILE A 14 7.67 -4.56 7.80
CA ILE A 14 7.84 -3.97 6.46
C ILE A 14 7.14 -4.80 5.38
N LEU A 15 7.05 -6.12 5.59
CA LEU A 15 6.47 -7.06 4.64
C LEU A 15 4.94 -6.96 4.57
N TYR A 16 4.26 -6.69 5.68
CA TYR A 16 2.79 -6.56 5.71
C TYR A 16 2.19 -5.62 4.65
N PRO A 17 2.67 -4.37 4.46
CA PRO A 17 2.13 -3.48 3.45
C PRO A 17 2.46 -3.93 2.03
N VAL A 18 3.59 -4.61 1.81
CA VAL A 18 3.93 -5.19 0.51
C VAL A 18 3.00 -6.37 0.20
N ALA A 19 2.81 -7.27 1.16
CA ALA A 19 1.92 -8.41 1.06
C ALA A 19 0.46 -7.98 0.86
N GLY A 20 0.00 -6.95 1.58
CA GLY A 20 -1.35 -6.41 1.43
C GLY A 20 -1.59 -5.82 0.04
N LEU A 21 -0.63 -5.05 -0.52
CA LEU A 21 -0.72 -4.54 -1.88
C LEU A 21 -0.79 -5.67 -2.91
N PHE A 22 0.01 -6.72 -2.70
CA PHE A 22 0.04 -7.90 -3.57
C PHE A 22 -1.29 -8.67 -3.53
N ILE A 23 -1.87 -8.88 -2.34
CA ILE A 23 -3.17 -9.54 -2.18
C ILE A 23 -4.29 -8.73 -2.85
N ILE A 24 -4.34 -7.41 -2.64
CA ILE A 24 -5.32 -6.54 -3.30
C ILE A 24 -5.19 -6.63 -4.82
N GLU A 25 -3.96 -6.66 -5.34
CA GLU A 25 -3.70 -6.78 -6.77
C GLU A 25 -4.17 -8.13 -7.32
N MET A 26 -3.87 -9.23 -6.63
CA MET A 26 -4.31 -10.57 -7.01
C MET A 26 -5.83 -10.68 -7.02
N ILE A 27 -6.51 -10.17 -5.99
CA ILE A 27 -7.98 -10.17 -5.92
C ILE A 27 -8.57 -9.30 -7.03
N CYS A 28 -8.06 -8.07 -7.24
CA CYS A 28 -8.55 -7.19 -8.30
C CYS A 28 -8.37 -7.80 -9.69
N ARG A 29 -7.29 -8.54 -9.92
CA ARG A 29 -7.03 -9.24 -11.17
C ARG A 29 -8.00 -10.40 -11.39
N MET A 30 -8.33 -11.16 -10.34
CA MET A 30 -9.34 -12.23 -10.42
C MET A 30 -10.74 -11.69 -10.72
N VAL A 31 -11.12 -10.57 -10.10
CA VAL A 31 -12.47 -10.00 -10.20
C VAL A 31 -12.61 -9.01 -11.38
N LYS A 32 -11.55 -8.77 -12.14
CA LYS A 32 -11.50 -7.80 -13.27
C LYS A 32 -12.05 -6.42 -12.89
N ILE A 33 -11.69 -5.94 -11.71
CA ILE A 33 -12.14 -4.65 -11.18
C ILE A 33 -11.50 -3.50 -11.97
N ALA A 34 -12.25 -2.42 -12.18
CA ALA A 34 -11.76 -1.22 -12.84
C ALA A 34 -10.51 -0.64 -12.16
N ASN A 35 -9.54 -0.18 -12.95
CA ASN A 35 -8.23 0.23 -12.44
C ASN A 35 -8.30 1.36 -11.39
N TRP A 36 -9.20 2.33 -11.52
CA TRP A 36 -9.40 3.36 -10.46
C TRP A 36 -9.76 2.69 -9.12
N VAL A 37 -10.66 1.71 -9.12
CA VAL A 37 -11.13 1.06 -7.88
C VAL A 37 -10.00 0.27 -7.22
N LYS A 38 -9.18 -0.43 -8.02
CA LYS A 38 -7.94 -1.07 -7.54
C LYS A 38 -7.03 -0.05 -6.84
N LEU A 39 -6.73 1.05 -7.53
CA LEU A 39 -5.85 2.10 -7.02
C LEU A 39 -6.39 2.78 -5.75
N LEU A 40 -7.70 3.00 -5.65
CA LEU A 40 -8.33 3.50 -4.42
C LEU A 40 -8.15 2.53 -3.26
N THR A 41 -8.35 1.24 -3.50
CA THR A 41 -8.26 0.22 -2.44
C THR A 41 -6.82 0.12 -1.92
N GLN A 42 -5.84 0.17 -2.82
CA GLN A 42 -4.41 0.24 -2.48
C GLN A 42 -4.08 1.53 -1.72
N ALA A 43 -4.62 2.68 -2.13
CA ALA A 43 -4.38 3.95 -1.46
C ALA A 43 -4.93 3.97 -0.03
N VAL A 44 -6.16 3.50 0.18
CA VAL A 44 -6.78 3.41 1.52
C VAL A 44 -5.98 2.48 2.43
N MET A 45 -5.50 1.35 1.90
CA MET A 45 -4.63 0.45 2.63
C MET A 45 -3.32 1.14 3.05
N CYS A 46 -2.65 1.83 2.13
CA CYS A 46 -1.42 2.58 2.43
C CYS A 46 -1.65 3.67 3.49
N VAL A 47 -2.79 4.37 3.49
CA VAL A 47 -3.14 5.33 4.56
C VAL A 47 -3.32 4.62 5.90
N GLY A 48 -4.04 3.49 5.92
CA GLY A 48 -4.27 2.72 7.15
C GLY A 48 -2.97 2.23 7.78
N PHE A 49 -2.08 1.63 6.99
CA PHE A 49 -0.75 1.24 7.46
C PHE A 49 0.12 2.44 7.84
N GLY A 50 0.09 3.52 7.07
CA GLY A 50 0.82 4.75 7.38
C GLY A 50 0.44 5.30 8.76
N ILE A 51 -0.85 5.37 9.09
CA ILE A 51 -1.32 5.78 10.41
C ILE A 51 -0.91 4.76 11.48
N ALA A 52 -1.07 3.47 11.23
CA ALA A 52 -0.68 2.42 12.17
C ALA A 52 0.80 2.55 12.58
N TYR A 53 1.71 2.73 11.62
CA TYR A 53 3.15 2.91 11.89
C TYR A 53 3.51 4.21 12.62
N LEU A 54 2.68 5.26 12.52
CA LEU A 54 2.86 6.48 13.32
C LEU A 54 2.42 6.28 14.78
N THR A 55 1.44 5.41 15.01
CA THR A 55 0.87 5.15 16.35
C THR A 55 1.56 4.02 17.12
N MET A 56 2.37 3.18 16.46
CA MET A 56 3.15 2.14 17.12
C MET A 56 4.30 2.73 17.95
N HIS A 57 4.59 2.09 19.09
CA HIS A 57 5.63 2.53 20.04
C HIS A 57 7.03 2.60 19.38
N VAL A 58 7.28 1.74 18.40
CA VAL A 58 8.43 1.80 17.49
C VAL A 58 8.00 2.61 16.27
N ALA A 59 7.95 3.94 16.45
CA ALA A 59 7.44 4.82 15.41
C ALA A 59 8.38 4.77 14.20
N HIS A 60 7.89 4.21 13.09
CA HIS A 60 8.64 4.12 11.84
C HIS A 60 8.25 5.29 10.92
N TRP A 61 8.69 6.48 11.30
CA TRP A 61 8.35 7.75 10.63
C TRP A 61 8.68 7.74 9.13
N LEU A 62 9.79 7.12 8.74
CA LEU A 62 10.19 7.00 7.33
C LEU A 62 9.20 6.11 6.55
N THR A 63 8.90 4.92 7.06
CA THR A 63 7.98 3.96 6.42
C THR A 63 6.57 4.52 6.34
N ALA A 64 6.11 5.17 7.40
CA ALA A 64 4.82 5.86 7.42
C ALA A 64 4.77 6.99 6.39
N GLY A 65 5.81 7.83 6.32
CA GLY A 65 5.90 8.91 5.34
C GLY A 65 5.88 8.39 3.90
N VAL A 66 6.62 7.31 3.62
CA VAL A 66 6.63 6.65 2.30
C VAL A 66 5.26 6.10 1.95
N LEU A 67 4.56 5.43 2.87
CA LEU A 67 3.23 4.90 2.62
C LEU A 67 2.18 5.99 2.41
N LEU A 68 2.27 7.10 3.14
CA LEU A 68 1.40 8.26 2.92
C LEU A 68 1.69 8.94 1.57
N ALA A 69 2.96 9.09 1.19
CA ALA A 69 3.34 9.61 -0.12
C ALA A 69 2.85 8.69 -1.25
N LEU A 70 3.00 7.37 -1.09
CA LEU A 70 2.49 6.38 -2.02
C LEU A 70 0.96 6.43 -2.11
N ALA A 71 0.26 6.59 -0.99
CA ALA A 71 -1.19 6.76 -0.99
C ALA A 71 -1.61 7.99 -1.80
N ILE A 72 -0.96 9.14 -1.62
CA ILE A 72 -1.22 10.36 -2.40
C ILE A 72 -0.98 10.10 -3.89
N ALA A 73 0.11 9.44 -4.25
CA ALA A 73 0.42 9.08 -5.62
C ALA A 73 -0.64 8.14 -6.22
N LEU A 74 -1.11 7.15 -5.47
CA LEU A 74 -2.16 6.23 -5.87
C LEU A 74 -3.51 6.92 -6.01
N PHE A 75 -3.87 7.85 -5.12
CA PHE A 75 -5.07 8.68 -5.26
C PHE A 75 -5.01 9.54 -6.53
N TYR A 76 -3.84 10.10 -6.85
CA TYR A 76 -3.63 10.86 -8.07
C TYR A 76 -3.77 9.98 -9.32
N GLN A 77 -3.14 8.80 -9.31
CA GLN A 77 -3.27 7.81 -10.39
C GLN A 77 -4.69 7.28 -10.54
N ALA A 78 -5.40 7.06 -9.43
CA ALA A 78 -6.80 6.66 -9.41
C ALA A 78 -7.61 7.73 -10.13
N ARG A 79 -7.52 9.00 -9.68
CA ARG A 79 -8.21 10.14 -10.29
C ARG A 79 -7.99 10.24 -11.79
N ARG A 80 -6.73 10.10 -12.23
CA ARG A 80 -6.38 10.10 -13.64
C ARG A 80 -7.03 8.94 -14.41
N SER A 81 -7.09 7.75 -13.80
CA SER A 81 -7.61 6.52 -14.43
C SER A 81 -9.13 6.47 -14.69
N LYS A 82 -9.97 7.30 -14.06
CA LYS A 82 -11.42 7.41 -14.43
C LYS A 82 -11.67 8.53 -15.42
N LEU A 83 -10.77 9.51 -15.51
CA LEU A 83 -10.87 10.55 -16.52
C LEU A 83 -10.39 10.03 -17.89
N ASP A 84 -9.42 9.12 -17.89
CA ASP A 84 -8.93 8.46 -19.10
C ASP A 84 -8.88 6.93 -18.91
N PRO A 85 -10.02 6.22 -19.03
CA PRO A 85 -10.05 4.76 -19.00
C PRO A 85 -9.45 4.12 -20.25
N GLN A 86 -9.13 4.90 -21.30
CA GLN A 86 -8.75 4.39 -22.62
C GLN A 86 -7.23 4.18 -22.80
N LYS A 87 -6.38 4.77 -21.95
CA LYS A 87 -4.92 4.50 -21.93
C LYS A 87 -4.48 3.33 -21.05
N ALA A 88 -5.42 2.65 -20.36
CA ALA A 88 -5.12 1.46 -19.56
C ALA A 88 -5.09 0.14 -20.38
N LEU A 89 -5.37 0.21 -21.69
CA LEU A 89 -5.13 -0.87 -22.64
C LEU A 89 -3.91 -0.54 -23.50
N TYR A 90 -2.73 -0.89 -23.00
CA TYR A 90 -1.64 -1.34 -23.86
C TYR A 90 -0.80 -2.37 -23.12
#